data_AF-W6YS77-F1
#
_entry.id   AF-W6YS77-F1
#
_cell.length_a   1.000
_cell.length_b   1.000
_cell.length_c   1.000
_cell.angle_alpha   90.00
_cell.angle_beta   90.00
_cell.angle_gamma   90.00
#
_symmetry.space_group_name_H-M   'P 1'
#
loop_
_entity.id
_entity.type
_entity.pdbx_description
1 polymer ?
#
loop_
_entity_poly.entity_id
_entity_poly.type
_entity_poly.pdbx_seq_one_letter_code
_entity_poly.pdbx_strand_id
1 'polypeptide(L)'
;MNDLQNLASQGLPLYLPWSKDYIAIGSGFNSASIASSSSPWVSKCPYIIDNAKCVMEISGTTSSYREGNSFSSVQHSEHLSASLGVTVGCKFLSANVTGSYDETVSDNLTGTRVSKNISFRAGHVRFKADPQLTPYARNVLCKSENEFCSIFGDYYIAGYQIGADAGGCVTIEHKDQSEEKMLQIRATAKVLWIEMTISTTTSSKEVFSNHTVSFKSYDTLQQCIEKSEGANLEEIHQMSKACMNRIGNLQAIVEKKLLELGLNTSGGVSVKECAQLCESGVVVQLILAPYSKLAEYVALTSSHNSYMQ
;
A
#
# COMPACT_ATOMS: atom_id res chain seq x y z
N MET A 1 -2.59 10.41 17.61
CA MET A 1 -2.56 11.01 16.27
C MET A 1 -1.88 10.01 15.37
N ASN A 2 -2.53 9.55 14.30
CA ASN A 2 -1.92 8.55 13.39
C ASN A 2 -0.76 9.22 12.61
N ASP A 3 0.24 8.45 12.19
CA ASP A 3 1.45 8.92 11.50
C ASP A 3 1.15 9.77 10.26
N LEU A 4 0.08 9.45 9.52
CA LEU A 4 -0.37 10.28 8.40
C LEU A 4 -0.77 11.69 8.82
N GLN A 5 -1.45 11.85 9.95
CA GLN A 5 -1.83 13.17 10.46
C GLN A 5 -0.61 13.95 10.93
N ASN A 6 0.37 13.26 11.53
CA ASN A 6 1.64 13.89 11.93
C ASN A 6 2.41 14.38 10.70
N LEU A 7 2.51 13.59 9.63
CA LEU A 7 3.15 13.98 8.38
C LEU A 7 2.41 15.14 7.70
N ALA A 8 1.07 15.09 7.68
CA ALA A 8 0.25 16.14 7.11
C ALA A 8 0.41 17.47 7.85
N SER A 9 0.43 17.46 9.19
CA SER A 9 0.63 18.65 10.02
C SER A 9 1.99 19.34 9.79
N GLN A 10 2.97 18.59 9.30
CA GLN A 10 4.31 19.09 8.95
C GLN A 10 4.41 19.53 7.47
N GLY A 11 3.33 19.40 6.69
CA GLY A 11 3.34 19.70 5.26
C GLY A 11 4.30 18.80 4.47
N LEU A 12 4.47 17.54 4.90
CA LEU A 12 5.30 16.55 4.22
C LEU A 12 4.47 15.72 3.22
N PRO A 13 5.08 15.19 2.15
CA PRO A 13 4.40 14.27 1.23
C PRO A 13 3.81 13.06 1.95
N LEU A 14 2.67 12.57 1.46
CA LEU A 14 2.00 11.37 1.99
C LEU A 14 2.06 10.25 0.96
N TYR A 15 2.27 9.03 1.43
CA TYR A 15 2.28 7.82 0.61
C TYR A 15 1.17 6.90 1.11
N LEU A 16 0.10 6.79 0.32
CA LEU A 16 -1.09 6.05 0.73
C LEU A 16 -1.15 4.70 0.01
N PRO A 17 -1.26 3.57 0.72
CA PRO A 17 -1.47 2.27 0.08
C PRO A 17 -2.79 2.28 -0.68
N TRP A 18 -2.77 1.75 -1.91
CA TRP A 18 -3.89 1.87 -2.84
C TRP A 18 -4.47 0.53 -3.26
N SER A 19 -5.80 0.45 -3.31
CA SER A 19 -6.47 -0.65 -4.00
C SER A 19 -7.87 -0.28 -4.47
N LYS A 20 -8.15 -0.69 -5.70
CA LYS A 20 -9.47 -0.92 -6.31
C LYS A 20 -10.08 0.22 -7.10
N ASP A 21 -10.12 1.45 -6.57
CA ASP A 21 -10.71 2.55 -7.32
C ASP A 21 -9.66 3.22 -8.22
N TYR A 22 -10.10 3.98 -9.22
CA TYR A 22 -9.23 4.90 -9.92
C TYR A 22 -9.33 6.27 -9.26
N ILE A 23 -8.20 6.84 -8.82
CA ILE A 23 -8.13 8.25 -8.46
C ILE A 23 -7.11 8.93 -9.34
N ALA A 24 -7.58 9.87 -10.16
CA ALA A 24 -6.77 10.59 -11.14
C ALA A 24 -5.65 11.39 -10.48
N ILE A 25 -4.47 11.41 -11.13
CA ILE A 25 -3.40 12.36 -10.80
C ILE A 25 -3.97 13.79 -10.90
N GLY A 26 -3.68 14.63 -9.90
CA GLY A 26 -4.21 15.98 -9.75
C GLY A 26 -5.50 16.07 -8.92
N SER A 27 -6.09 14.95 -8.52
CA SER A 27 -7.24 14.94 -7.59
C SER A 27 -6.83 15.50 -6.22
N GLY A 28 -7.75 16.24 -5.60
CA GLY A 28 -7.53 16.86 -4.29
C GLY A 28 -7.74 15.90 -3.12
N PHE A 29 -7.09 16.20 -2.00
CA PHE A 29 -7.17 15.44 -0.76
C PHE A 29 -7.17 16.38 0.44
N ASN A 30 -8.08 16.12 1.39
CA ASN A 30 -8.21 16.87 2.62
C ASN A 30 -7.62 16.08 3.80
N SER A 31 -6.45 16.49 4.27
CA SER A 31 -5.73 15.79 5.34
C SER A 31 -6.43 15.86 6.70
N ALA A 32 -7.23 16.90 6.96
CA ALA A 32 -8.04 16.98 8.18
C ALA A 32 -9.09 15.87 8.26
N SER A 33 -9.46 15.29 7.11
CA SER A 33 -10.44 14.19 7.02
C SER A 33 -9.83 12.80 7.22
N ILE A 34 -8.50 12.66 7.39
CA ILE A 34 -7.80 11.37 7.54
C ILE A 34 -8.39 10.48 8.66
N ALA A 35 -8.76 11.08 9.79
CA ALA A 35 -9.37 10.37 10.93
C ALA A 35 -10.90 10.45 10.96
N SER A 36 -11.51 11.12 9.99
CA SER A 36 -12.96 11.29 9.91
C SER A 36 -13.65 10.07 9.30
N SER A 37 -14.97 9.99 9.43
CA SER A 37 -15.79 9.03 8.71
C SER A 37 -16.13 9.46 7.27
N SER A 38 -15.83 10.70 6.89
CA SER A 38 -16.04 11.22 5.54
C SER A 38 -14.87 10.88 4.61
N SER A 39 -15.16 10.81 3.31
CA SER A 39 -14.13 10.65 2.29
C SER A 39 -13.17 11.84 2.31
N PRO A 40 -11.83 11.61 2.37
CA PRO A 40 -10.85 12.69 2.28
C PRO A 40 -10.64 13.17 0.84
N TRP A 41 -11.20 12.48 -0.16
CA TRP A 41 -11.03 12.81 -1.57
C TRP A 41 -11.94 13.95 -2.02
N VAL A 42 -11.37 14.90 -2.76
CA VAL A 42 -12.07 16.09 -3.25
C VAL A 42 -12.30 15.95 -4.76
N SER A 43 -13.55 16.15 -5.21
CA SER A 43 -13.94 15.95 -6.61
C SER A 43 -13.48 17.06 -7.56
N LYS A 44 -13.22 18.27 -7.04
CA LYS A 44 -12.77 19.40 -7.85
C LYS A 44 -11.26 19.38 -8.02
N CYS A 45 -10.80 19.32 -9.26
CA CYS A 45 -9.39 19.48 -9.59
C CYS A 45 -9.06 20.97 -9.77
N PRO A 46 -8.05 21.54 -9.09
CA PRO A 46 -7.68 22.94 -9.26
C PRO A 46 -6.85 23.19 -10.52
N TYR A 47 -6.47 22.15 -11.27
CA TYR A 47 -5.49 22.20 -12.34
C TYR A 47 -6.09 22.13 -13.75
N ILE A 48 -5.33 22.63 -14.73
CA ILE A 48 -5.58 22.39 -16.15
C ILE A 48 -4.91 21.05 -16.53
N ILE A 49 -5.66 19.94 -16.48
CA ILE A 49 -5.09 18.59 -16.62
C ILE A 49 -5.13 18.00 -18.03
N ASP A 50 -5.96 18.52 -18.94
CA ASP A 50 -6.27 17.86 -20.22
C ASP A 50 -5.02 17.63 -21.10
N ASN A 51 -4.06 18.55 -21.02
CA ASN A 51 -2.79 18.48 -21.76
C ASN A 51 -1.60 18.14 -20.85
N ALA A 52 -1.84 17.87 -19.57
CA ALA A 52 -0.76 17.53 -18.65
C ALA A 52 -0.15 16.18 -19.04
N LYS A 53 1.18 16.16 -19.06
CA LYS A 53 1.97 14.95 -19.32
C LYS A 53 2.62 14.49 -18.03
N CYS A 54 2.67 13.18 -17.86
CA CYS A 54 3.37 12.51 -16.80
C CYS A 54 4.63 11.85 -17.36
N VAL A 55 5.68 11.77 -16.54
CA VAL A 55 6.85 10.95 -16.81
C VAL A 55 6.71 9.69 -15.98
N MET A 56 7.02 8.56 -16.61
CA MET A 56 7.13 7.27 -15.96
C MET A 56 8.61 6.92 -15.88
N GLU A 57 9.10 6.80 -14.65
CA GLU A 57 10.48 6.40 -14.36
C GLU A 57 10.43 4.98 -13.81
N ILE A 58 10.65 3.98 -14.68
CA ILE A 58 10.79 2.59 -14.28
C ILE A 58 12.27 2.34 -13.96
N SER A 59 12.56 2.07 -12.70
CA SER A 59 13.89 1.73 -12.20
C SER A 59 14.20 0.28 -12.56
N GLY A 60 14.69 0.06 -13.78
CA GLY A 60 14.99 -1.30 -14.28
C GLY A 60 16.08 -2.06 -13.50
N THR A 61 16.92 -1.39 -12.71
CA THR A 61 18.06 -2.02 -11.99
C THR A 61 18.13 -1.68 -10.49
N THR A 62 17.31 -0.74 -10.03
CA THR A 62 17.25 -0.26 -8.63
C THR A 62 15.84 -0.44 -8.06
N SER A 63 15.28 -1.62 -8.24
CA SER A 63 14.07 -2.02 -7.53
C SER A 63 14.37 -2.25 -6.06
N SER A 64 13.61 -1.66 -5.14
CA SER A 64 13.71 -2.02 -3.73
C SER A 64 12.95 -3.32 -3.50
N TYR A 65 13.69 -4.40 -3.28
CA TYR A 65 13.18 -5.67 -2.79
C TYR A 65 13.30 -5.68 -1.27
N ARG A 66 12.18 -5.84 -0.56
CA ARG A 66 12.17 -6.07 0.88
C ARG A 66 11.48 -7.38 1.15
N GLU A 67 12.21 -8.32 1.73
CA GLU A 67 11.66 -9.55 2.28
C GLU A 67 11.76 -9.50 3.80
N GLY A 68 10.63 -9.64 4.47
CA GLY A 68 10.54 -9.73 5.92
C GLY A 68 10.11 -11.12 6.33
N ASN A 69 10.86 -11.76 7.21
CA ASN A 69 10.50 -13.03 7.85
C ASN A 69 10.44 -12.81 9.35
N SER A 70 9.26 -12.92 9.94
CA SER A 70 9.04 -12.64 11.37
C SER A 70 8.50 -13.86 12.09
N PHE A 71 8.91 -14.04 13.35
CA PHE A 71 8.43 -15.10 14.25
C PHE A 71 8.21 -14.50 15.63
N SER A 72 6.96 -14.31 16.04
CA SER A 72 6.64 -13.72 17.33
C SER A 72 5.31 -14.25 17.87
N SER A 73 5.23 -14.34 19.21
CA SER A 73 3.97 -14.52 19.95
C SER A 73 3.55 -13.25 20.68
N VAL A 74 4.35 -12.17 20.60
CA VAL A 74 4.22 -10.96 21.44
C VAL A 74 4.11 -9.68 20.61
N GLN A 75 4.83 -9.57 19.48
CA GLN A 75 4.89 -8.35 18.68
C GLN A 75 4.08 -8.50 17.38
N HIS A 76 2.87 -7.93 17.38
CA HIS A 76 1.94 -8.00 16.26
C HIS A 76 2.39 -7.20 15.03
N SER A 77 3.10 -6.08 15.25
CA SER A 77 3.56 -5.18 14.18
C SER A 77 4.55 -5.82 13.22
N GLU A 78 5.27 -6.87 13.64
CA GLU A 78 6.25 -7.58 12.82
C GLU A 78 5.62 -8.43 11.72
N HIS A 79 4.31 -8.70 11.80
CA HIS A 79 3.57 -9.56 10.88
C HIS A 79 2.70 -8.79 9.88
N LEU A 80 2.64 -7.46 10.02
CA LEU A 80 1.90 -6.58 9.13
C LEU A 80 2.51 -6.55 7.72
N SER A 81 1.70 -6.12 6.77
CA SER A 81 2.07 -5.92 5.38
C SER A 81 3.26 -4.97 5.22
N ALA A 82 3.96 -5.08 4.09
CA ALA A 82 5.11 -4.24 3.78
C ALA A 82 4.79 -2.73 3.69
N SER A 83 3.51 -2.39 3.53
CA SER A 83 3.00 -1.01 3.54
C SER A 83 2.84 -0.42 4.97
N LEU A 84 3.17 -1.20 6.01
CA LEU A 84 3.48 -0.80 7.40
C LEU A 84 2.60 0.29 8.02
N GLY A 85 1.52 -0.08 8.73
CA GLY A 85 0.96 0.66 9.88
C GLY A 85 0.26 2.01 9.61
N VAL A 86 0.52 2.65 8.47
CA VAL A 86 -0.07 3.92 8.03
C VAL A 86 -1.60 3.85 7.95
N THR A 87 -2.14 2.65 7.70
CA THR A 87 -3.58 2.36 7.56
C THR A 87 -4.32 2.25 8.89
N VAL A 88 -3.62 1.97 9.99
CA VAL A 88 -4.27 1.68 11.29
C VAL A 88 -4.92 2.95 11.82
N GLY A 89 -6.26 2.93 11.93
CA GLY A 89 -7.07 4.08 12.33
C GLY A 89 -7.52 4.99 11.18
N CYS A 90 -7.18 4.67 9.93
CA CYS A 90 -7.68 5.37 8.73
C CYS A 90 -8.77 4.55 8.05
N LYS A 91 -10.05 4.84 8.36
CA LYS A 91 -11.21 4.12 7.81
C LYS A 91 -11.27 4.12 6.28
N PHE A 92 -10.80 5.18 5.63
CA PHE A 92 -10.78 5.24 4.16
C PHE A 92 -9.71 4.33 3.53
N LEU A 93 -8.75 3.85 4.32
CA LEU A 93 -7.71 2.89 3.90
C LEU A 93 -7.97 1.47 4.39
N SER A 94 -8.84 1.24 5.38
CA SER A 94 -9.10 -0.12 5.88
C SER A 94 -9.75 -1.05 4.85
N ALA A 95 -10.45 -0.47 3.86
CA ALA A 95 -11.00 -1.20 2.73
C ALA A 95 -9.94 -1.68 1.72
N ASN A 96 -8.67 -1.28 1.89
CA ASN A 96 -7.61 -1.71 0.99
C ASN A 96 -7.02 -3.08 1.37
N VAL A 97 -6.43 -3.77 0.39
CA VAL A 97 -5.95 -5.16 0.56
C VAL A 97 -4.95 -5.29 1.72
N THR A 98 -3.99 -4.38 1.80
CA THR A 98 -3.01 -4.37 2.89
C THR A 98 -3.65 -4.04 4.24
N GLY A 99 -4.61 -3.12 4.29
CA GLY A 99 -5.31 -2.70 5.51
C GLY A 99 -6.23 -3.77 6.05
N SER A 100 -6.98 -4.45 5.18
CA SER A 100 -7.81 -5.59 5.54
C SER A 100 -6.97 -6.78 6.01
N TYR A 101 -5.80 -7.03 5.40
CA TYR A 101 -4.84 -8.01 5.91
C TYR A 101 -4.28 -7.61 7.28
N ASP A 102 -3.83 -6.36 7.43
CA ASP A 102 -3.24 -5.82 8.66
C ASP A 102 -4.23 -5.84 9.83
N GLU A 103 -5.48 -5.47 9.60
CA GLU A 103 -6.57 -5.56 10.58
C GLU A 103 -6.73 -7.00 11.05
N THR A 104 -6.80 -7.93 10.10
CA THR A 104 -7.03 -9.35 10.40
C THR A 104 -5.83 -10.03 11.08
N VAL A 105 -4.59 -9.61 10.79
CA VAL A 105 -3.39 -10.14 11.47
C VAL A 105 -3.21 -9.52 12.86
N SER A 106 -3.66 -8.27 13.02
CA SER A 106 -3.65 -7.54 14.29
C SER A 106 -4.69 -8.05 15.28
N ASP A 107 -5.75 -8.72 14.82
CA ASP A 107 -6.73 -9.35 15.72
C ASP A 107 -6.02 -10.24 16.76
N ASN A 108 -6.41 -10.06 18.03
CA ASN A 108 -5.80 -10.57 19.26
C ASN A 108 -5.88 -12.10 19.42
N LEU A 109 -5.48 -12.87 18.41
CA LEU A 109 -5.32 -14.32 18.53
C LEU A 109 -4.06 -14.60 19.35
N THR A 110 -4.22 -15.25 20.50
CA THR A 110 -3.12 -15.79 21.31
C THR A 110 -2.49 -16.95 20.55
N GLY A 111 -1.35 -16.71 19.92
CA GLY A 111 -0.70 -17.71 19.08
C GLY A 111 0.65 -17.26 18.55
N THR A 112 1.45 -18.22 18.11
CA THR A 112 2.70 -17.96 17.41
C THR A 112 2.38 -17.64 15.95
N ARG A 113 2.91 -16.53 15.46
CA ARG A 113 2.76 -16.11 14.07
C ARG A 113 4.08 -16.25 13.33
N VAL A 114 3.99 -16.70 12.09
CA VAL A 114 5.11 -16.69 11.14
C VAL A 114 4.64 -16.03 9.88
N SER A 115 5.32 -14.98 9.44
CA SER A 115 4.94 -14.24 8.24
C SER A 115 6.11 -14.11 7.29
N LYS A 116 5.79 -14.11 5.99
CA LYS A 116 6.71 -13.76 4.92
C LYS A 116 6.03 -12.75 4.01
N ASN A 117 6.63 -11.58 3.89
CA ASN A 117 6.12 -10.48 3.08
C ASN A 117 7.19 -10.03 2.09
N ILE A 118 6.78 -9.69 0.88
CA ILE A 118 7.61 -9.08 -0.15
C ILE A 118 7.00 -7.76 -0.61
N SER A 119 7.85 -6.76 -0.80
CA SER A 119 7.52 -5.52 -1.50
C SER A 119 8.47 -5.36 -2.67
N PHE A 120 7.90 -5.19 -3.87
CA PHE A 120 8.62 -4.83 -5.08
C PHE A 120 8.18 -3.44 -5.53
N ARG A 121 9.16 -2.57 -5.81
CA ARG A 121 8.92 -1.22 -6.34
C ARG A 121 9.64 -1.10 -7.67
N ALA A 122 8.86 -0.96 -8.74
CA ALA A 122 9.36 -0.92 -10.11
C ALA A 122 9.69 0.50 -10.57
N GLY A 123 9.05 1.52 -9.98
CA GLY A 123 9.23 2.89 -10.44
C GLY A 123 8.11 3.80 -9.96
N HIS A 124 8.01 4.99 -10.55
CA HIS A 124 6.93 5.92 -10.22
C HIS A 124 6.46 6.68 -11.46
N VAL A 125 5.25 7.20 -11.37
CA VAL A 125 4.66 8.13 -12.32
C VAL A 125 4.44 9.45 -11.63
N ARG A 126 4.83 10.55 -12.26
CA ARG A 126 4.64 11.91 -11.75
C ARG A 126 4.38 12.87 -12.89
N PHE A 127 3.84 14.06 -12.60
CA PHE A 127 3.79 15.12 -13.60
C PHE A 127 5.18 15.43 -14.17
N LYS A 128 5.25 15.65 -15.48
CA LYS A 128 6.48 16.07 -16.19
C LYS A 128 6.93 17.46 -15.77
N ALA A 129 5.96 18.34 -15.55
CA ALA A 129 6.12 19.68 -15.02
C ALA A 129 4.92 19.97 -14.11
N ASP A 130 5.10 20.84 -13.13
CA ASP A 130 4.02 21.20 -12.21
C ASP A 130 2.77 21.65 -12.99
N PRO A 131 1.60 21.07 -12.71
CA PRO A 131 0.38 21.42 -13.41
C PRO A 131 -0.04 22.85 -13.02
N GLN A 132 -0.48 23.62 -14.02
CA GLN A 132 -0.92 25.00 -13.78
C GLN A 132 -2.30 25.03 -13.13
N LEU A 133 -2.47 25.93 -12.17
CA LEU A 133 -3.78 26.23 -11.58
C LEU A 133 -4.72 26.85 -12.62
N THR A 134 -5.99 26.47 -12.54
CA THR A 134 -7.06 27.12 -13.31
C THR A 134 -7.22 28.59 -12.87
N PRO A 135 -7.72 29.49 -13.74
CA PRO A 135 -7.99 30.87 -13.35
C PRO A 135 -8.90 31.00 -12.13
N TYR A 136 -9.88 30.09 -11.99
CA TYR A 136 -10.75 30.04 -10.82
C TYR A 136 -9.98 29.68 -9.54
N ALA A 137 -9.17 28.63 -9.58
CA ALA A 137 -8.35 28.20 -8.44
C ALA A 137 -7.35 29.29 -8.02
N ARG A 138 -6.72 29.98 -8.97
CA ARG A 138 -5.85 31.15 -8.70
C ARG A 138 -6.60 32.27 -7.98
N ASN A 139 -7.77 32.63 -8.49
CA ASN A 139 -8.57 33.71 -7.91
C ASN A 139 -9.04 33.39 -6.48
N VAL A 140 -9.41 32.14 -6.21
CA VAL A 140 -9.73 31.69 -4.85
C VAL A 140 -8.49 31.78 -3.96
N LEU A 141 -7.35 31.24 -4.41
CA LEU A 141 -6.11 31.24 -3.63
C LEU A 141 -5.63 32.65 -3.27
N CYS A 142 -5.68 33.58 -4.22
CA CYS A 142 -5.31 34.98 -4.00
C CYS A 142 -6.19 35.71 -2.98
N LYS A 143 -7.39 35.19 -2.70
CA LYS A 143 -8.32 35.78 -1.72
C LYS A 143 -8.18 35.12 -0.35
N SER A 144 -8.02 33.79 -0.33
CA SER A 144 -7.94 33.03 0.91
C SER A 144 -7.39 31.63 0.68
N GLU A 145 -6.30 31.30 1.37
CA GLU A 145 -5.77 29.94 1.46
C GLU A 145 -6.80 28.98 2.10
N ASN A 146 -7.53 29.46 3.12
CA ASN A 146 -8.55 28.65 3.79
C ASN A 146 -9.71 28.30 2.85
N GLU A 147 -10.17 29.25 2.04
CA GLU A 147 -11.20 29.00 1.04
C GLU A 147 -10.70 28.01 -0.02
N PHE A 148 -9.46 28.17 -0.49
CA PHE A 148 -8.83 27.24 -1.42
C PHE A 148 -8.81 25.82 -0.86
N CYS A 149 -8.28 25.65 0.35
CA CYS A 149 -8.20 24.34 1.01
C CYS A 149 -9.58 23.72 1.26
N SER A 150 -10.60 24.54 1.52
CA SER A 150 -11.97 24.03 1.69
C SER A 150 -12.58 23.48 0.39
N ILE A 151 -12.17 24.02 -0.77
CA ILE A 151 -12.72 23.67 -2.09
C ILE A 151 -11.93 22.55 -2.76
N PHE A 152 -10.60 22.56 -2.64
CA PHE A 152 -9.69 21.68 -3.38
C PHE A 152 -8.91 20.72 -2.47
N GLY A 153 -8.98 20.88 -1.15
CA GLY A 153 -8.10 20.19 -0.20
C GLY A 153 -6.76 20.89 -0.04
N ASP A 154 -5.94 20.38 0.86
CA ASP A 154 -4.59 20.86 1.19
C ASP A 154 -3.49 20.03 0.52
N TYR A 155 -3.84 18.86 -0.02
CA TYR A 155 -2.97 17.98 -0.79
C TYR A 155 -3.57 17.66 -2.16
N TYR A 156 -2.72 17.19 -3.08
CA TYR A 156 -3.14 16.60 -4.34
C TYR A 156 -2.36 15.32 -4.65
N ILE A 157 -2.93 14.45 -5.49
CA ILE A 157 -2.21 13.31 -6.05
C ILE A 157 -1.17 13.82 -7.05
N ALA A 158 0.09 13.81 -6.65
CA ALA A 158 1.21 14.21 -7.50
C ALA A 158 1.67 13.08 -8.44
N GLY A 159 1.34 11.83 -8.09
CA GLY A 159 1.79 10.68 -8.83
C GLY A 159 1.39 9.33 -8.21
N TYR A 160 1.91 8.27 -8.82
CA TYR A 160 1.72 6.89 -8.39
C TYR A 160 3.07 6.21 -8.18
N GLN A 161 3.15 5.38 -7.15
CA GLN A 161 4.22 4.40 -7.00
C GLN A 161 3.82 3.12 -7.72
N ILE A 162 4.69 2.65 -8.63
CA ILE A 162 4.50 1.44 -9.42
C ILE A 162 5.24 0.27 -8.74
N GLY A 163 4.57 -0.86 -8.64
CA GLY A 163 5.07 -2.06 -7.98
C GLY A 163 3.93 -2.95 -7.50
N ALA A 164 4.26 -3.84 -6.56
CA ALA A 164 3.29 -4.66 -5.86
C ALA A 164 3.87 -5.14 -4.53
N ASP A 165 2.97 -5.41 -3.60
CA ASP A 165 3.21 -6.15 -2.36
C ASP A 165 2.45 -7.47 -2.39
N ALA A 166 3.07 -8.51 -1.87
CA ALA A 166 2.43 -9.79 -1.59
C ALA A 166 2.98 -10.36 -0.28
N GLY A 167 2.22 -11.21 0.38
CA GLY A 167 2.68 -11.80 1.62
C GLY A 167 1.66 -12.70 2.27
N GLY A 168 2.08 -13.37 3.34
CA GLY A 168 1.17 -14.14 4.15
C GLY A 168 1.68 -14.41 5.55
N CYS A 169 0.77 -14.84 6.40
CA CYS A 169 0.99 -15.18 7.79
C CYS A 169 0.30 -16.50 8.12
N VAL A 170 1.06 -17.41 8.72
CA VAL A 170 0.55 -18.59 9.43
C VAL A 170 0.45 -18.23 10.90
N THR A 171 -0.73 -18.44 11.50
CA THR A 171 -0.94 -18.31 12.95
C THR A 171 -1.23 -19.69 13.54
N ILE A 172 -0.52 -20.06 14.60
CA ILE A 172 -0.69 -21.32 15.32
C ILE A 172 -1.07 -21.00 16.77
N GLU A 173 -2.32 -21.27 17.12
CA GLU A 173 -2.85 -21.07 18.46
C GLU A 173 -2.47 -22.25 19.37
N HIS A 174 -1.94 -21.93 20.54
CA HIS A 174 -1.56 -22.93 21.55
C HIS A 174 -1.99 -22.48 22.94
N LYS A 175 -2.42 -23.45 23.76
CA LYS A 175 -2.83 -23.21 25.15
C LYS A 175 -1.65 -23.17 26.15
N ASP A 176 -0.50 -23.74 25.78
CA ASP A 176 0.71 -23.82 26.64
C ASP A 176 1.93 -23.20 25.96
N GLN A 177 2.65 -22.32 26.67
CA GLN A 177 3.82 -21.59 26.19
C GLN A 177 5.17 -22.30 26.50
N SER A 178 5.25 -23.63 26.46
CA SER A 178 6.54 -24.30 26.72
C SER A 178 7.53 -24.13 25.57
N GLU A 179 8.83 -24.00 25.90
CA GLU A 179 9.90 -23.78 24.90
C GLU A 179 9.99 -24.91 23.86
N GLU A 180 9.75 -26.16 24.28
CA GLU A 180 9.74 -27.33 23.39
C GLU A 180 8.61 -27.26 22.34
N LYS A 181 7.40 -26.85 22.76
CA LYS A 181 6.26 -26.65 21.85
C LYS A 181 6.55 -25.49 20.89
N MET A 182 7.16 -24.40 21.35
CA MET A 182 7.58 -23.30 20.49
C MET A 182 8.62 -23.72 19.43
N LEU A 183 9.57 -24.59 19.79
CA LEU A 183 10.57 -25.13 18.85
C LEU A 183 9.90 -25.97 17.76
N GLN A 184 8.95 -26.83 18.13
CA GLN A 184 8.17 -27.65 17.19
C GLN A 184 7.31 -26.78 16.26
N ILE A 185 6.65 -25.75 16.80
CA ILE A 185 5.87 -24.78 16.02
C ILE A 185 6.78 -24.05 15.01
N ARG A 186 7.98 -23.63 15.42
CA ARG A 186 8.95 -22.95 14.55
C ARG A 186 9.44 -23.86 13.42
N ALA A 187 9.75 -25.11 13.72
CA ALA A 187 10.14 -26.09 12.72
C ALA A 187 9.01 -26.32 11.70
N THR A 188 7.79 -26.49 12.20
CA THR A 188 6.59 -26.73 11.40
C THR A 188 6.26 -25.55 10.48
N ALA A 189 6.31 -24.33 10.99
CA ALA A 189 6.11 -23.14 10.17
C ALA A 189 7.20 -22.98 9.12
N LYS A 190 8.47 -23.21 9.46
CA LYS A 190 9.57 -23.21 8.47
C LYS A 190 9.35 -24.22 7.35
N VAL A 191 8.81 -25.41 7.66
CA VAL A 191 8.47 -26.43 6.64
C VAL A 191 7.36 -25.94 5.70
N LEU A 192 6.37 -25.19 6.20
CA LEU A 192 5.34 -24.59 5.34
C LEU A 192 5.91 -23.55 4.37
N TRP A 193 6.98 -22.85 4.74
CA TRP A 193 7.56 -21.75 3.94
C TRP A 193 8.70 -22.13 2.99
N ILE A 194 9.40 -23.26 3.20
CA ILE A 194 10.67 -23.59 2.50
C ILE A 194 10.48 -24.46 1.24
N GLU A 195 9.25 -24.70 0.80
CA GLU A 195 8.91 -25.74 -0.19
C GLU A 195 9.13 -27.14 0.40
N MET A 196 8.03 -27.90 0.54
CA MET A 196 8.10 -29.33 0.84
C MET A 196 8.54 -30.07 -0.42
N THR A 197 9.81 -29.94 -0.77
CA THR A 197 10.48 -30.98 -1.54
C THR A 197 10.76 -32.09 -0.53
N ILE A 198 10.19 -33.28 -0.80
CA ILE A 198 10.42 -34.55 -0.11
C ILE A 198 9.38 -34.86 0.99
N SER A 199 8.78 -36.03 0.82
CA SER A 199 8.13 -36.85 1.83
C SER A 199 8.82 -36.82 3.20
N THR A 200 8.21 -36.14 4.18
CA THR A 200 8.62 -36.18 5.60
C THR A 200 7.33 -36.13 6.43
N THR A 201 6.75 -37.32 6.66
CA THR A 201 6.76 -38.11 7.91
C THR A 201 5.87 -37.55 9.04
N THR A 202 4.94 -38.41 9.43
CA THR A 202 4.14 -38.59 10.66
C THR A 202 4.18 -37.55 11.79
N SER A 203 5.30 -36.86 12.08
CA SER A 203 5.43 -35.93 13.21
C SER A 203 4.69 -34.60 13.02
N SER A 204 4.63 -34.04 11.81
CA SER A 204 3.90 -32.79 11.55
C SER A 204 2.40 -32.95 11.81
N LYS A 205 1.82 -34.11 11.47
CA LYS A 205 0.39 -34.41 11.69
C LYS A 205 0.03 -34.48 13.18
N GLU A 206 0.95 -34.95 14.02
CA GLU A 206 0.73 -35.02 15.48
C GLU A 206 0.72 -33.63 16.13
N VAL A 207 1.63 -32.73 15.73
CA VAL A 207 1.71 -31.35 16.24
C VAL A 207 0.41 -30.58 15.95
N PHE A 208 -0.15 -30.74 14.75
CA PHE A 208 -1.37 -30.00 14.36
C PHE A 208 -2.68 -30.56 14.92
N SER A 209 -2.70 -31.80 15.40
CA SER A 209 -3.92 -32.41 15.95
C SER A 209 -4.43 -31.72 17.23
N ASN A 210 -3.56 -30.96 17.92
CA ASN A 210 -3.86 -30.27 19.18
C ASN A 210 -3.86 -28.72 19.06
N HIS A 211 -3.73 -28.17 17.85
CA HIS A 211 -3.59 -26.72 17.62
C HIS A 211 -4.54 -26.22 16.53
N THR A 212 -5.08 -25.02 16.71
CA THR A 212 -5.77 -24.31 15.63
C THR A 212 -4.72 -23.62 14.77
N VAL A 213 -4.71 -23.94 13.48
CA VAL A 213 -3.86 -23.25 12.49
C VAL A 213 -4.74 -22.39 11.62
N SER A 214 -4.27 -21.18 11.34
CA SER A 214 -4.85 -20.35 10.29
C SER A 214 -3.77 -19.82 9.37
N PHE A 215 -4.14 -19.59 8.13
CA PHE A 215 -3.29 -18.99 7.12
C PHE A 215 -4.04 -17.83 6.47
N LYS A 216 -3.34 -16.70 6.29
CA LYS A 216 -3.86 -15.50 5.64
C LYS A 216 -2.80 -14.98 4.69
N SER A 217 -3.19 -14.64 3.48
CA SER A 217 -2.29 -14.02 2.49
C SER A 217 -2.96 -12.88 1.74
N TYR A 218 -2.14 -11.99 1.21
CA TYR A 218 -2.57 -10.84 0.43
C TYR A 218 -1.72 -10.69 -0.84
N ASP A 219 -2.33 -10.13 -1.88
CA ASP A 219 -1.68 -9.77 -3.14
C ASP A 219 -2.30 -8.46 -3.67
N THR A 220 -1.53 -7.39 -3.65
CA THR A 220 -1.96 -6.07 -4.14
C THR A 220 -2.05 -6.00 -5.65
N LEU A 221 -1.34 -6.86 -6.39
CA LEU A 221 -1.39 -6.89 -7.85
C LEU A 221 -2.71 -7.46 -8.36
N GLN A 222 -3.20 -8.51 -7.67
CA GLN A 222 -4.50 -9.15 -7.96
C GLN A 222 -5.65 -8.56 -7.14
N GLN A 223 -5.33 -7.68 -6.19
CA GLN A 223 -6.27 -7.06 -5.28
C GLN A 223 -7.08 -8.08 -4.46
N CYS A 224 -6.40 -9.10 -3.94
CA CYS A 224 -7.05 -10.21 -3.25
C CYS A 224 -6.45 -10.51 -1.87
N ILE A 225 -7.31 -11.06 -1.01
CA ILE A 225 -6.97 -11.64 0.29
C ILE A 225 -7.53 -13.05 0.30
N GLU A 226 -6.71 -13.99 0.74
CA GLU A 226 -7.11 -15.38 0.91
C GLU A 226 -6.92 -15.76 2.38
N LYS A 227 -7.88 -16.49 2.94
CA LYS A 227 -7.81 -16.97 4.33
C LYS A 227 -8.31 -18.40 4.43
N SER A 228 -7.68 -19.18 5.31
CA SER A 228 -8.17 -20.49 5.75
C SER A 228 -7.93 -20.64 7.25
N GLU A 229 -8.90 -21.24 7.94
CA GLU A 229 -8.91 -21.39 9.39
C GLU A 229 -9.35 -22.82 9.75
N GLY A 230 -8.65 -23.48 10.66
CA GLY A 230 -9.04 -24.78 11.22
C GLY A 230 -8.06 -25.92 10.93
N ALA A 231 -8.56 -27.16 11.02
CA ALA A 231 -7.74 -28.38 10.95
C ALA A 231 -7.42 -28.85 9.52
N ASN A 232 -7.87 -28.14 8.47
CA ASN A 232 -7.63 -28.52 7.08
C ASN A 232 -6.22 -28.10 6.63
N LEU A 233 -5.23 -28.85 7.10
CA LEU A 233 -3.81 -28.60 6.84
C LEU A 233 -3.47 -28.67 5.35
N GLU A 234 -4.18 -29.48 4.57
CA GLU A 234 -3.94 -29.58 3.13
C GLU A 234 -4.33 -28.29 2.42
N GLU A 235 -5.45 -27.67 2.79
CA GLU A 235 -5.87 -26.38 2.24
C GLU A 235 -4.89 -25.26 2.61
N ILE A 236 -4.48 -25.21 3.88
CA ILE A 236 -3.45 -24.27 4.36
C ILE A 236 -2.13 -24.47 3.59
N HIS A 237 -1.76 -25.71 3.33
CA HIS A 237 -0.56 -26.04 2.56
C HIS A 237 -0.66 -25.57 1.11
N GLN A 238 -1.77 -25.85 0.42
CA GLN A 238 -1.97 -25.40 -0.96
C GLN A 238 -1.96 -23.86 -1.07
N MET A 239 -2.60 -23.17 -0.12
CA MET A 239 -2.61 -21.71 -0.08
C MET A 239 -1.23 -21.12 0.24
N SER A 240 -0.50 -21.71 1.18
CA SER A 240 0.87 -21.29 1.50
C SER A 240 1.80 -21.47 0.29
N LYS A 241 1.69 -22.58 -0.43
CA LYS A 241 2.44 -22.83 -1.67
C LYS A 241 2.10 -21.82 -2.76
N ALA A 242 0.81 -21.55 -2.99
CA ALA A 242 0.38 -20.53 -3.95
C ALA A 242 0.92 -19.13 -3.57
N CYS A 243 0.87 -18.78 -2.29
CA CYS A 243 1.46 -17.55 -1.76
C CYS A 243 2.97 -17.48 -2.01
N MET A 244 3.71 -18.54 -1.74
CA MET A 244 5.16 -18.58 -1.97
C MET A 244 5.52 -18.46 -3.45
N ASN A 245 4.76 -19.11 -4.33
CA ASN A 245 4.92 -18.94 -5.77
C ASN A 245 4.69 -17.48 -6.19
N ARG A 246 3.67 -16.80 -5.65
CA ARG A 246 3.44 -15.37 -5.89
C ARG A 246 4.62 -14.53 -5.41
N ILE A 247 5.10 -14.78 -4.19
CA ILE A 247 6.23 -14.07 -3.58
C ILE A 247 7.49 -14.22 -4.45
N GLY A 248 7.83 -15.45 -4.84
CA GLY A 248 9.04 -15.75 -5.61
C GLY A 248 9.01 -15.20 -7.05
N ASN A 249 7.83 -14.95 -7.62
CA ASN A 249 7.67 -14.49 -8.99
C ASN A 249 7.18 -13.03 -9.10
N LEU A 250 7.00 -12.31 -7.99
CA LEU A 250 6.31 -11.01 -7.98
C LEU A 250 6.96 -9.99 -8.93
N GLN A 251 8.30 -9.90 -8.92
CA GLN A 251 9.05 -9.03 -9.82
C GLN A 251 8.74 -9.35 -11.29
N ALA A 252 8.90 -10.61 -11.70
CA ALA A 252 8.68 -11.04 -13.08
C ALA A 252 7.24 -10.78 -13.54
N ILE A 253 6.24 -10.94 -12.65
CA ILE A 253 4.83 -10.68 -12.96
C ILE A 253 4.59 -9.17 -13.15
N VAL A 254 5.16 -8.32 -12.28
CA VAL A 254 5.04 -6.85 -12.41
C VAL A 254 5.71 -6.36 -13.68
N GLU A 255 6.94 -6.81 -13.96
CA GLU A 255 7.68 -6.44 -15.18
C GLU A 255 6.91 -6.88 -16.44
N LYS A 256 6.37 -8.09 -16.45
CA LYS A 256 5.53 -8.59 -17.54
C LYS A 256 4.30 -7.70 -17.76
N LYS A 257 3.57 -7.35 -16.70
CA LYS A 257 2.40 -6.45 -16.80
C LYS A 257 2.78 -5.06 -17.34
N LEU A 258 3.91 -4.51 -16.90
CA LEU A 258 4.38 -3.22 -17.40
C LEU A 258 4.74 -3.26 -18.89
N LEU A 259 5.34 -4.36 -19.36
CA LEU A 259 5.61 -4.60 -20.78
C LEU A 259 4.31 -4.74 -21.58
N GLU A 260 3.32 -5.47 -21.08
CA GLU A 260 2.01 -5.66 -21.73
C GLU A 260 1.22 -4.35 -21.88
N LEU A 261 1.37 -3.43 -20.93
CA LEU A 261 0.73 -2.11 -21.00
C LEU A 261 1.32 -1.21 -22.10
N GLY A 262 2.57 -1.46 -22.54
CA GLY A 262 3.17 -0.78 -23.68
C GLY A 262 3.21 0.75 -23.61
N LEU A 263 3.17 1.33 -22.40
CA LEU A 263 3.06 2.78 -22.22
C LEU A 263 4.33 3.49 -22.72
N ASN A 264 4.15 4.50 -23.56
CA ASN A 264 5.24 5.22 -24.20
C ASN A 264 5.99 6.10 -23.18
N THR A 265 7.13 5.61 -22.69
CA THR A 265 7.99 6.31 -21.73
C THR A 265 8.76 7.49 -22.34
N SER A 266 8.94 7.53 -23.67
CA SER A 266 9.78 8.53 -24.34
C SER A 266 9.08 9.87 -24.58
N GLY A 267 7.77 9.86 -24.84
CA GLY A 267 6.95 11.07 -25.08
C GLY A 267 6.26 11.65 -23.84
N GLY A 268 6.25 10.90 -22.74
CA GLY A 268 5.40 11.14 -21.58
C GLY A 268 3.98 10.60 -21.79
N VAL A 269 3.39 10.12 -20.70
CA VAL A 269 2.09 9.47 -20.64
C VAL A 269 1.04 10.52 -20.24
N SER A 270 -0.12 10.55 -20.87
CA SER A 270 -1.21 11.44 -20.42
C SER A 270 -1.80 10.96 -19.09
N VAL A 271 -2.43 11.88 -18.34
CA VAL A 271 -3.14 11.54 -17.08
C VAL A 271 -4.21 10.47 -17.30
N LYS A 272 -4.86 10.48 -18.48
CA LYS A 272 -5.87 9.46 -18.86
C LYS A 272 -5.24 8.09 -19.09
N GLU A 273 -4.10 8.02 -19.78
CA GLU A 273 -3.37 6.76 -19.97
C GLU A 273 -2.83 6.20 -18.65
N CYS A 274 -2.55 7.06 -17.66
CA CYS A 274 -2.18 6.59 -16.31
C CYS A 274 -3.31 5.84 -15.59
N ALA A 275 -4.58 5.96 -16.02
CA ALA A 275 -5.68 5.16 -15.48
C ALA A 275 -5.47 3.65 -15.71
N GLN A 276 -4.85 3.28 -16.83
CA GLN A 276 -4.55 1.88 -17.17
C GLN A 276 -3.58 1.24 -16.17
N LEU A 277 -2.73 2.03 -15.50
CA LEU A 277 -1.85 1.55 -14.44
C LEU A 277 -2.63 1.19 -13.18
N CYS A 278 -3.63 2.00 -12.82
CA CYS A 278 -4.52 1.69 -11.69
C CYS A 278 -5.34 0.44 -11.99
N GLU A 279 -5.95 0.36 -13.18
CA GLU A 279 -6.79 -0.76 -13.61
C GLU A 279 -6.02 -2.09 -13.71
N SER A 280 -4.73 -2.04 -14.07
CA SER A 280 -3.90 -3.24 -14.16
C SER A 280 -3.38 -3.76 -12.81
N GLY A 281 -3.59 -3.00 -11.73
CA GLY A 281 -3.18 -3.36 -10.37
C GLY A 281 -1.71 -3.07 -10.03
N VAL A 282 -0.92 -2.51 -10.95
CA VAL A 282 0.52 -2.24 -10.73
C VAL A 282 0.78 -0.96 -9.91
N VAL A 283 -0.26 -0.22 -9.55
CA VAL A 283 -0.16 0.93 -8.63
C VAL A 283 -0.30 0.43 -7.21
N VAL A 284 0.80 0.49 -6.46
CA VAL A 284 0.86 0.03 -5.07
C VAL A 284 0.60 1.16 -4.06
N GLN A 285 0.97 2.40 -4.40
CA GLN A 285 0.73 3.56 -3.54
C GLN A 285 0.39 4.81 -4.35
N LEU A 286 -0.45 5.67 -3.78
CA LEU A 286 -0.65 7.05 -4.24
C LEU A 286 0.38 7.96 -3.58
N ILE A 287 0.98 8.86 -4.36
CA ILE A 287 1.93 9.87 -3.89
C ILE A 287 1.21 11.20 -3.83
N LEU A 288 1.05 11.75 -2.63
CA LEU A 288 0.40 13.03 -2.41
C LEU A 288 1.43 14.09 -2.04
N ALA A 289 1.30 15.27 -2.64
CA ALA A 289 2.10 16.44 -2.32
C ALA A 289 1.21 17.58 -1.78
N PRO A 290 1.71 18.41 -0.85
CA PRO A 290 0.96 19.57 -0.38
C PRO A 290 0.90 20.63 -1.47
N TYR A 291 -0.26 21.31 -1.63
CA TYR A 291 -0.35 22.46 -2.54
C TYR A 291 0.64 23.57 -2.16
N SER A 292 0.93 23.74 -0.86
CA SER A 292 1.86 24.74 -0.33
C SER A 292 3.31 24.58 -0.78
N LYS A 293 3.66 23.48 -1.46
CA LYS A 293 4.99 23.26 -2.03
C LYS A 293 5.08 23.59 -3.53
N LEU A 294 3.97 23.90 -4.19
CA LEU A 294 3.97 24.31 -5.59
C LEU A 294 4.52 25.72 -5.75
N ALA A 295 5.41 25.92 -6.72
CA ALA A 295 6.00 27.22 -6.99
C ALA A 295 4.92 28.29 -7.25
N GLU A 296 3.90 27.94 -8.04
CA GLU A 296 2.77 28.84 -8.33
C GLU A 296 1.95 29.19 -7.07
N TYR A 297 1.70 28.21 -6.20
CA TYR A 297 0.98 28.45 -4.94
C TYR A 297 1.74 29.45 -4.07
N VAL A 298 3.04 29.20 -3.86
CA VAL A 298 3.92 30.05 -3.04
C VAL A 298 4.01 31.47 -3.60
N ALA A 299 4.10 31.62 -4.93
CA ALA A 299 4.16 32.93 -5.57
C ALA A 299 2.88 33.75 -5.34
N LEU A 300 1.71 33.12 -5.44
CA LEU A 300 0.42 33.78 -5.30
C LEU A 300 0.14 34.18 -3.84
N THR A 301 0.48 33.33 -2.86
CA THR A 301 0.25 33.63 -1.44
C THR A 301 1.26 34.65 -0.89
N SER A 302 2.51 34.61 -1.34
CA SER A 302 3.53 35.61 -0.97
C SER A 302 3.20 37.01 -1.51
N SER A 303 2.64 37.08 -2.72
CA SER A 303 2.20 38.34 -3.32
C SER A 303 1.07 38.97 -2.51
N HIS A 304 0.12 38.18 -2.01
CA HIS A 304 -0.99 38.66 -1.20
C HIS A 304 -0.53 39.26 0.14
N ASN A 305 0.41 38.60 0.84
CA ASN A 305 0.93 39.08 2.12
C ASN A 305 1.69 40.42 2.00
N SER A 306 2.28 40.69 0.83
CA SER A 306 2.98 41.94 0.54
C SER A 306 2.06 43.14 0.36
N TYR A 307 0.76 42.93 0.06
CA TYR A 307 -0.25 44.00 -0.09
C TYR A 307 -1.06 44.25 1.20
N MET A 308 -0.92 43.39 2.21
CA MET A 308 -1.59 43.50 3.51
C MET A 308 -0.69 44.07 4.61
N GLN A 309 0.59 44.33 4.32
CA GLN A 309 1.52 45.11 5.15
C GLN A 309 1.59 46.55 4.66
#